data_AF-A0ABD3ESE8-F1
#
_entry.id   AF-A0ABD3ESE8-F1
#
_cell.length_a   1.000
_cell.length_b   1.000
_cell.length_c   1.000
_cell.angle_alpha   90.00
_cell.angle_beta   90.00
_cell.angle_gamma   90.00
#
_symmetry.space_group_name_H-M   'P 1'
#
loop_
_entity.id
_entity.type
_entity.pdbx_description
1 polymer ?
#
loop_
_entity_poly.entity_id
_entity_poly.type
_entity_poly.pdbx_seq_one_letter_code
_entity_poly.pdbx_strand_id
1 'polypeptide(L)' 'MNIIYVYWLLILCLNKASSQSIIKTLPGFDGDLPFKLETGYVGVGKSDEVQLFYYFVESEREPEKDPLVLVGI' A
#
# COMPACT_ATOMS: atom_id res chain seq x y z
N MET A 1 27.22 6.35 -25.75
CA MET A 1 26.30 6.45 -24.60
C MET A 1 26.93 5.64 -23.47
N ASN A 2 27.45 6.30 -22.44
CA ASN A 2 28.35 5.67 -21.46
C ASN A 2 27.57 4.71 -20.56
N ILE A 3 28.05 3.47 -20.39
CA ILE A 3 27.33 2.38 -19.70
C ILE A 3 26.96 2.75 -18.25
N ILE A 4 27.74 3.65 -17.65
CA ILE A 4 27.54 4.24 -16.33
C ILE A 4 26.19 5.00 -16.25
N TYR A 5 25.81 5.76 -17.27
CA TYR A 5 24.52 6.49 -17.28
C TYR A 5 23.32 5.54 -17.35
N VAL A 6 23.47 4.40 -18.03
CA VAL A 6 22.42 3.37 -18.10
C VAL A 6 22.24 2.71 -16.74
N TYR A 7 23.33 2.41 -16.02
CA TYR A 7 23.27 1.90 -14.65
C TYR A 7 22.65 2.90 -13.67
N TRP A 8 23.02 4.17 -13.76
CA TRP A 8 22.41 5.23 -12.94
C TRP A 8 20.90 5.37 -13.21
N LEU A 9 20.50 5.32 -14.48
CA LEU A 9 19.09 5.35 -14.87
C LEU A 9 18.32 4.13 -14.36
N LEU A 10 18.92 2.94 -14.41
CA LEU A 10 18.32 1.70 -13.91
C LEU A 10 18.11 1.73 -12.39
N ILE A 11 19.07 2.29 -11.64
CA ILE A 11 18.98 2.47 -10.18
C ILE A 11 17.86 3.46 -9.82
N LEU A 12 17.68 4.54 -10.59
CA LEU A 12 16.58 5.49 -10.40
C LEU A 12 15.19 4.84 -10.59
N CYS A 13 15.05 3.95 -11.59
CA CYS A 13 13.81 3.23 -11.86
C CYS A 13 13.47 2.12 -10.85
N LEU A 14 14.40 1.71 -9.99
CA LEU A 14 14.19 0.68 -8.96
C LEU A 14 13.48 1.20 -7.71
N ASN A 15 13.20 2.50 -7.61
CA ASN A 15 12.35 3.05 -6.57
C ASN A 15 10.89 2.67 -6.85
N LYS A 16 10.52 1.43 -6.52
CA LYS A 16 9.10 1.10 -6.32
C LYS A 16 8.62 1.93 -5.14
N ALA A 17 7.93 3.03 -5.42
CA ALA A 17 7.18 3.75 -4.41
C ALA A 17 6.05 2.82 -3.93
N SER A 18 6.29 2.11 -2.83
CA SER A 18 5.20 1.40 -2.15
C SER A 18 4.33 2.47 -1.51
N SER A 19 3.12 2.66 -2.03
CA SER A 19 2.14 3.62 -1.48
C SER A 19 1.47 3.12 -0.20
N GLN A 20 1.93 2.00 0.35
CA GLN A 20 1.33 1.32 1.49
C GLN A 20 1.85 1.95 2.78
N SER A 21 0.94 2.46 3.62
CA SER A 21 1.25 3.07 4.90
C SER A 21 0.45 2.40 6.01
N ILE A 22 1.16 1.89 7.02
CA ILE A 22 0.54 1.40 8.26
C ILE A 22 0.16 2.61 9.10
N ILE A 23 -1.13 2.74 9.38
CA ILE A 23 -1.70 3.81 10.17
C ILE A 23 -1.80 3.36 11.62
N LYS A 24 -1.15 4.11 12.52
CA LYS A 24 -1.19 3.84 13.97
C LYS A 24 -2.20 4.69 14.71
N THR A 25 -2.47 5.91 14.25
CA THR A 25 -3.39 6.86 14.89
C THR A 25 -4.29 7.50 13.84
N LEU A 26 -5.53 7.83 14.22
CA LEU A 26 -6.48 8.54 13.37
C LEU A 26 -6.99 9.79 14.09
N PRO A 27 -7.21 10.91 13.38
CA PRO A 27 -7.91 12.04 13.94
C PRO A 27 -9.28 11.61 14.50
N GLY A 28 -9.58 12.00 15.74
CA GLY A 28 -10.82 11.62 16.42
C GLY A 28 -10.80 10.25 17.10
N PHE A 29 -9.67 9.53 17.07
CA PHE A 29 -9.42 8.35 17.90
C PHE A 29 -8.34 8.67 18.93
N ASP A 30 -8.64 8.51 20.21
CA ASP A 30 -7.69 8.78 21.28
C ASP A 30 -6.71 7.61 21.44
N GLY A 31 -5.45 7.83 21.08
CA GLY A 31 -4.37 6.85 21.19
C GLY A 31 -4.12 6.04 19.92
N ASP A 32 -3.43 4.91 20.08
CA ASP A 32 -3.13 3.98 18.98
C ASP A 32 -4.36 3.12 18.63
N LEU A 33 -4.55 2.85 17.34
CA LEU A 33 -5.62 1.97 16.86
C LEU A 33 -5.47 0.57 17.47
N PRO A 34 -6.58 -0.06 17.92
CA PRO A 34 -6.54 -1.39 18.51
C PRO A 34 -6.35 -2.50 17.47
N PHE A 35 -6.33 -2.16 16.18
CA PHE A 35 -6.13 -3.08 15.07
C PHE A 35 -5.13 -2.48 14.07
N LYS A 36 -4.54 -3.35 13.23
CA LYS A 36 -3.62 -2.91 12.17
C LYS A 36 -4.42 -2.41 10.98
N LEU A 37 -4.33 -1.10 10.74
CA LEU A 37 -4.86 -0.45 9.56
C LEU A 37 -3.74 -0.16 8.57
N GLU A 38 -3.91 -0.59 7.33
CA GLU A 38 -3.09 -0.18 6.20
C GLU A 38 -3.94 0.63 5.22
N THR A 39 -3.36 1.71 4.70
CA THR A 39 -3.98 2.48 3.61
C THR A 39 -2.99 2.63 2.48
N GLY A 40 -3.49 2.75 1.26
CA GLY A 40 -2.64 2.96 0.10
C GLY A 40 -3.41 3.13 -1.19
N TYR A 41 -2.67 3.29 -2.28
CA TYR A 41 -3.20 3.30 -3.64
C TYR A 41 -2.77 2.04 -4.38
N VAL A 42 -3.69 1.48 -5.17
CA VAL A 42 -3.42 0.39 -6.10
C VAL A 42 -3.77 0.82 -7.52
N GLY A 43 -2.83 0.65 -8.43
CA GLY A 43 -3.05 0.87 -9.86
C GLY A 43 -3.96 -0.18 -10.46
N VAL A 44 -4.93 0.25 -11.26
CA VAL A 44 -5.82 -0.61 -12.02
C VAL A 44 -5.94 -0.10 -13.46
N GLY A 45 -6.28 -0.99 -14.38
CA GLY A 45 -6.30 -0.74 -15.82
C GLY A 45 -5.08 -1.33 -16.53
N LYS A 46 -4.94 -1.09 -17.83
CA LYS A 46 -3.88 -1.71 -18.64
C LYS A 46 -2.49 -1.18 -18.34
N SER A 47 -2.41 0.05 -17.84
CA SER A 47 -1.17 0.78 -17.58
C SER A 47 -1.22 1.49 -16.21
N ASP A 48 -1.94 0.92 -15.24
CA ASP A 48 -2.15 1.51 -13.91
C ASP A 48 -2.68 2.96 -13.95
N GLU A 49 -3.48 3.26 -14.98
CA GLU A 49 -3.96 4.61 -15.30
C GLU A 49 -4.98 5.14 -14.28
N VAL A 50 -5.65 4.24 -13.56
CA VAL A 50 -6.54 4.57 -12.46
C VAL A 50 -5.89 4.12 -11.15
N GLN A 51 -5.88 4.99 -10.14
CA GLN A 51 -5.35 4.68 -8.82
C GLN A 51 -6.52 4.57 -7.83
N LEU A 52 -6.76 3.37 -7.30
CA LEU A 52 -7.79 3.12 -6.30
C LEU A 52 -7.20 3.26 -4.90
N PHE A 53 -7.81 4.13 -4.09
CA PHE A 53 -7.48 4.25 -2.68
C PHE A 53 -8.19 3.15 -1.88
N TYR A 54 -7.49 2.51 -0.94
CA TYR A 54 -8.05 1.44 -0.10
C TYR A 54 -7.76 1.62 1.39
N TYR A 55 -8.63 1.02 2.19
CA TYR A 55 -8.42 0.73 3.61
C TYR A 55 -8.37 -0.79 3.79
N PHE A 56 -7.33 -1.30 4.41
CA PHE A 56 -7.19 -2.71 4.76
C PHE A 56 -7.08 -2.85 6.27
N VAL A 57 -8.04 -3.55 6.88
CA VAL A 57 -8.04 -3.89 8.29
C VAL A 57 -7.68 -5.37 8.40
N GLU A 58 -6.55 -5.67 9.03
CA GLU A 58 -6.10 -7.04 9.25
C GLU A 58 -6.97 -7.74 10.31
N SER A 59 -7.26 -9.03 10.14
CA SER A 59 -8.02 -9.78 11.15
C SER A 59 -7.28 -9.82 12.49
N GLU A 60 -7.99 -9.61 13.60
CA GLU A 60 -7.40 -9.64 14.95
C GLU A 60 -7.24 -11.07 15.51
N ARG A 61 -7.80 -12.09 14.85
CA ARG A 61 -7.77 -13.48 15.32
C ARG A 61 -6.60 -14.27 14.75
N GLU A 62 -6.71 -14.72 13.50
CA GLU A 62 -5.65 -15.45 12.80
C GLU A 62 -5.52 -14.90 11.37
N PRO A 63 -4.81 -13.75 11.17
CA PRO A 63 -4.71 -13.07 9.87
C PRO A 63 -4.33 -13.96 8.70
N GLU A 64 -3.47 -14.95 8.95
CA GLU A 64 -2.98 -15.88 7.92
C GLU A 64 -4.00 -16.96 7.53
N LYS A 65 -5.03 -17.19 8.34
CA LYS A 65 -6.06 -18.23 8.13
C LYS A 65 -7.45 -17.64 7.87
N ASP A 66 -7.72 -16.45 8.40
CA ASP A 66 -9.00 -15.80 8.25
C ASP A 66 -9.21 -15.34 6.79
N PRO A 67 -10.46 -15.38 6.29
CA PRO A 67 -10.73 -15.06 4.89
C PRO A 67 -10.54 -13.57 4.61
N LEU A 68 -10.12 -13.27 3.38
CA LEU A 68 -10.15 -11.90 2.86
C LEU A 68 -11.58 -11.54 2.44
N VAL A 69 -12.09 -10.42 2.93
CA VAL A 69 -13.39 -9.86 2.52
C VAL A 69 -13.16 -8.52 1.82
N LEU A 70 -13.67 -8.41 0.59
CA LEU A 70 -13.66 -7.16 -0.15
C LEU A 70 -15.05 -6.49 -0.03
N VAL A 71 -15.06 -5.26 0.48
CA VAL A 71 -16.28 -4.44 0.56
C VAL A 71 -16.21 -3.36 -0.51
N GLY A 72 -17.10 -3.44 -1.51
CA GLY A 72 -17.26 -2.39 -2.50
C GLY A 72 -18.23 -1.31 -1.98
N ILE A 73 -17.83 -0.05 -2.11
CA ILE A 73 -18.66 1.14 -1.87
C ILE A 73 -18.78 1.95 -3.16
#